data_AF-A0AAD7P5D0-F1
#
_entry.id   AF-A0AAD7P5D0-F1
#
_cell.length_a   1.000
_cell.length_b   1.000
_cell.length_c   1.000
_cell.angle_alpha   90.00
_cell.angle_beta   90.00
_cell.angle_gamma   90.00
#
_symmetry.space_group_name_H-M   'P 1'
#
loop_
_entity.id
_entity.type
_entity.pdbx_description
1 polymer ?
#
loop_
_entity_poly.entity_id
_entity_poly.type
_entity_poly.pdbx_seq_one_letter_code
_entity_poly.pdbx_strand_id
1 'polypeptide(L)'
;MLTRKGPIVLPEKLRFDFSHGKPIDPEHLRKIESIVNGQIKAELCVYSKEVTLGEAKRINGLRAVFGEVYPDPVRVVAVGEKVEDLLANPENEQWLSISAELCGTHISNTREAKAFALLSEEGIAKGIRRITDVTTDCVFKALEMATLLEQEVDEAAKIDGTSLEKVSNLQKVSSLKSRVDSAPIPATKKADIRVQIA
;
A
#
# COMPACT_ATOMS: atom_id res chain seq x y z
N MET A 1 -19.28 1.71 5.32
CA MET A 1 -19.17 1.91 3.86
C MET A 1 -17.83 2.55 3.56
N LEU A 2 -16.99 1.89 2.77
CA LEU A 2 -15.69 2.43 2.32
C LEU A 2 -15.94 3.26 1.07
N THR A 3 -15.71 4.57 1.14
CA THR A 3 -15.84 5.46 -0.02
C THR A 3 -14.49 5.50 -0.74
N ARG A 4 -14.36 4.76 -1.85
CA ARG A 4 -13.15 4.72 -2.68
C ARG A 4 -13.23 5.82 -3.74
N LYS A 5 -12.18 6.63 -3.88
CA LYS A 5 -11.79 7.25 -5.15
C LYS A 5 -10.69 6.32 -5.69
N GLY A 6 -10.88 5.75 -6.89
CA GLY A 6 -10.05 4.64 -7.40
C GLY A 6 -8.53 4.90 -7.34
N PRO A 7 -7.69 3.83 -7.39
CA PRO A 7 -6.26 3.98 -7.31
C PRO A 7 -5.74 4.76 -8.51
N ILE A 8 -4.95 5.80 -8.26
CA ILE A 8 -4.20 6.48 -9.31
C ILE A 8 -2.91 5.69 -9.48
N VAL A 9 -2.78 5.03 -10.62
CA VAL A 9 -1.56 4.31 -11.02
C VAL A 9 -0.65 5.30 -11.74
N LEU A 10 0.36 5.80 -11.03
CA LEU A 10 1.50 6.45 -11.67
C LEU A 10 2.55 5.39 -11.99
N PRO A 11 3.41 5.59 -13.00
CA PRO A 11 4.44 4.59 -13.39
C PRO A 11 5.32 4.14 -12.21
N GLU A 12 5.44 4.98 -11.18
CA GLU A 12 6.34 4.75 -10.06
C GLU A 12 5.64 4.48 -8.73
N LYS A 13 4.36 4.84 -8.57
CA LYS A 13 3.64 4.80 -7.28
C LYS A 13 2.15 4.54 -7.46
N LEU A 14 1.60 3.74 -6.56
CA LEU A 14 0.18 3.49 -6.41
C LEU A 14 -0.34 4.30 -5.21
N ARG A 15 -1.59 4.75 -5.31
CA ARG A 15 -2.27 5.47 -4.23
C ARG A 15 -3.61 4.84 -3.97
N PHE A 16 -3.98 4.68 -2.71
CA PHE A 16 -5.28 4.14 -2.32
C PHE A 16 -5.91 4.99 -1.23
N ASP A 17 -7.09 5.54 -1.52
CA ASP A 17 -7.87 6.36 -0.60
C ASP A 17 -8.93 5.51 0.12
N PHE A 18 -9.01 5.64 1.44
CA PHE A 18 -9.92 4.88 2.29
C PHE A 18 -10.49 5.72 3.42
N SER A 19 -11.68 5.35 3.88
CA SER A 19 -12.35 6.02 5.00
C SER A 19 -11.83 5.50 6.34
N HIS A 20 -11.10 6.34 7.07
CA HIS A 20 -10.60 6.01 8.41
C HIS A 20 -10.38 7.28 9.23
N GLY A 21 -10.84 7.28 10.49
CA GLY A 21 -10.94 8.51 11.29
C GLY A 21 -9.66 8.94 12.00
N LYS A 22 -8.64 8.07 12.06
CA LYS A 22 -7.41 8.29 12.85
C LYS A 22 -6.18 7.84 12.06
N PRO A 23 -4.98 8.33 12.37
CA PRO A 23 -3.73 7.76 11.85
C PRO A 23 -3.63 6.26 12.10
N ILE A 24 -3.06 5.53 11.14
CA ILE A 24 -2.79 4.10 11.31
C ILE A 24 -1.49 3.95 12.08
N ASP A 25 -1.52 3.09 13.10
CA ASP A 25 -0.35 2.75 13.89
C ASP A 25 0.72 2.02 13.05
N PRO A 26 2.03 2.29 13.26
CA PRO A 26 3.10 1.59 12.54
C PRO A 26 3.02 0.06 12.57
N GLU A 27 2.54 -0.55 13.66
CA GLU A 27 2.35 -2.00 13.75
C GLU A 27 1.23 -2.49 12.80
N HIS A 28 0.14 -1.72 12.69
CA HIS A 28 -0.91 -2.01 11.72
C HIS A 28 -0.44 -1.81 10.27
N LEU A 29 0.40 -0.80 10.00
CA LEU A 29 1.02 -0.63 8.68
C LEU A 29 1.90 -1.85 8.32
N ARG A 30 2.69 -2.34 9.28
CA ARG A 30 3.50 -3.56 9.11
C ARG A 30 2.62 -4.78 8.82
N LYS A 31 1.47 -4.89 9.51
CA LYS A 31 0.51 -5.97 9.27
C LYS A 31 -0.11 -5.89 7.87
N ILE A 32 -0.49 -4.69 7.41
CA ILE A 32 -1.01 -4.48 6.05
C ILE A 32 0.02 -4.94 5.02
N GLU A 33 1.26 -4.46 5.14
CA GLU A 33 2.36 -4.82 4.23
C GLU A 33 2.63 -6.33 4.24
N SER A 34 2.60 -6.98 5.40
CA SER A 34 2.75 -8.43 5.53
C SER A 34 1.61 -9.22 4.88
N ILE A 35 0.36 -8.75 4.99
CA ILE A 35 -0.79 -9.42 4.37
C ILE A 35 -0.66 -9.38 2.84
N VAL A 36 -0.34 -8.21 2.28
CA VAL A 36 -0.20 -8.04 0.83
C VAL A 36 0.95 -8.88 0.30
N ASN A 37 2.12 -8.83 0.93
CA ASN A 37 3.25 -9.67 0.52
C ASN A 37 2.96 -11.17 0.70
N GLY A 38 2.15 -11.55 1.70
CA GLY A 38 1.66 -12.92 1.85
C GLY A 38 0.83 -13.39 0.65
N GLN A 39 -0.07 -12.54 0.15
CA GLN A 39 -0.88 -12.82 -1.05
C GLN A 39 -0.05 -12.84 -2.33
N ILE A 40 0.98 -11.99 -2.45
CA ILE A 40 1.94 -12.02 -3.56
C ILE A 40 2.71 -13.34 -3.55
N LYS A 41 3.21 -13.75 -2.39
CA LYS A 41 3.95 -15.01 -2.21
C LYS A 41 3.07 -16.25 -2.46
N ALA A 42 1.77 -16.15 -2.21
CA ALA A 42 0.82 -17.22 -2.50
C ALA A 42 0.52 -17.40 -4.00
N GLU A 43 1.01 -16.50 -4.88
CA GLU A 43 0.84 -16.57 -6.33
C GLU A 43 -0.61 -16.79 -6.75
N LEU A 44 -1.53 -16.02 -6.17
CA LEU A 44 -2.95 -16.12 -6.43
C LEU A 44 -3.26 -15.73 -7.88
N CYS A 45 -4.02 -16.58 -8.58
CA CYS A 45 -4.55 -16.24 -9.89
C CYS A 45 -5.53 -15.07 -9.79
N VAL A 46 -5.51 -14.20 -10.80
CA VAL A 46 -6.49 -13.13 -10.96
C VAL A 46 -7.45 -13.53 -12.08
N TYR A 47 -8.73 -13.58 -11.73
CA TYR A 47 -9.79 -13.94 -12.64
C TYR A 47 -10.58 -12.70 -13.04
N SER A 48 -11.13 -12.71 -14.25
CA SER A 48 -12.00 -11.64 -14.68
C SER A 48 -13.06 -12.14 -15.65
N LYS A 49 -14.25 -11.52 -15.61
CA LYS A 49 -15.37 -11.87 -16.47
C LYS A 49 -16.26 -10.68 -16.72
N GLU A 50 -16.79 -10.58 -17.94
CA GLU A 50 -17.90 -9.68 -18.25
C GLU A 50 -19.22 -10.26 -17.74
N VAL A 51 -19.96 -9.46 -16.97
CA VAL A 51 -21.21 -9.83 -16.31
C VAL A 51 -22.18 -8.66 -16.39
N THR A 52 -23.47 -8.92 -16.15
CA THR A 52 -24.42 -7.81 -16.05
C THR A 52 -24.13 -6.97 -14.81
N LEU A 53 -24.38 -5.67 -14.89
CA LEU A 53 -24.19 -4.77 -13.75
C LEU A 53 -25.04 -5.20 -12.54
N GLY A 54 -26.23 -5.75 -12.80
CA GLY A 54 -27.13 -6.27 -11.78
C GLY A 54 -26.57 -7.49 -11.04
N GLU A 55 -25.86 -8.39 -11.73
CA GLU A 55 -25.20 -9.55 -11.12
C GLU A 55 -23.98 -9.15 -10.30
N ALA A 56 -23.12 -8.30 -10.84
CA ALA A 56 -21.92 -7.83 -10.15
C ALA A 56 -22.25 -7.19 -8.80
N LYS A 57 -23.30 -6.36 -8.76
CA LYS A 57 -23.73 -5.64 -7.54
C LYS A 57 -24.21 -6.55 -6.41
N ARG A 58 -24.54 -7.82 -6.69
CA ARG A 58 -24.95 -8.79 -5.65
C ARG A 58 -23.77 -9.43 -4.93
N ILE A 59 -22.56 -9.37 -5.51
CA ILE A 59 -21.38 -10.02 -4.94
C ILE A 59 -20.99 -9.28 -3.65
N ASN A 60 -21.04 -9.99 -2.53
CA ASN A 60 -20.60 -9.48 -1.24
C ASN A 60 -19.12 -9.06 -1.28
N GLY A 61 -18.82 -7.89 -0.72
CA GLY A 61 -17.45 -7.37 -0.66
C GLY A 61 -16.96 -6.70 -1.95
N LEU A 62 -17.67 -6.85 -3.08
CA LEU A 62 -17.28 -6.24 -4.35
C LEU A 62 -17.19 -4.72 -4.22
N ARG A 63 -16.04 -4.18 -4.63
CA ARG A 63 -15.74 -2.75 -4.57
C ARG A 63 -16.04 -2.08 -5.90
N ALA A 64 -16.91 -1.08 -5.85
CA ALA A 64 -17.15 -0.12 -6.93
C ALA A 64 -16.88 1.30 -6.40
N VAL A 65 -16.51 2.21 -7.30
CA VAL A 65 -16.29 3.62 -6.98
C VAL A 65 -17.64 4.32 -6.86
N PHE A 66 -17.81 5.07 -5.77
CA PHE A 66 -19.08 5.77 -5.51
C PHE A 66 -19.25 6.94 -6.48
N GLY A 67 -20.41 7.03 -7.13
CA GLY A 67 -20.76 8.11 -8.06
C GLY A 67 -20.29 7.90 -9.51
N GLU A 68 -19.62 6.78 -9.81
CA GLU A 68 -19.31 6.41 -11.18
C GLU A 68 -20.49 5.71 -11.86
N VAL A 69 -20.72 6.06 -13.12
CA VAL A 69 -21.66 5.34 -14.00
C VAL A 69 -20.89 4.22 -14.67
N TYR A 70 -21.23 2.98 -14.34
CA TYR A 70 -20.66 1.80 -14.96
C TYR A 70 -21.47 1.39 -16.20
N PRO A 71 -20.81 0.92 -17.28
CA PRO A 71 -21.49 0.35 -18.44
C PRO A 71 -22.23 -0.94 -18.06
N ASP A 72 -23.09 -1.46 -18.93
CA ASP A 72 -23.66 -2.80 -18.80
C ASP A 72 -23.50 -3.50 -20.16
N PRO A 73 -22.65 -4.54 -20.27
CA PRO A 73 -22.00 -5.29 -19.19
C PRO A 73 -20.82 -4.57 -18.51
N VAL A 74 -20.46 -5.03 -17.31
CA VAL A 74 -19.25 -4.64 -16.58
C VAL A 74 -18.26 -5.80 -16.52
N ARG A 75 -16.96 -5.47 -16.40
CA ARG A 75 -15.93 -6.45 -16.10
C ARG A 75 -15.66 -6.51 -14.59
N VAL A 76 -15.92 -7.67 -14.00
CA VAL A 76 -15.53 -7.99 -12.62
C VAL A 76 -14.14 -8.61 -12.64
N VAL A 77 -13.30 -8.19 -11.72
CA VAL A 77 -11.98 -8.78 -11.43
C VAL A 77 -11.98 -9.29 -10.01
N ALA A 78 -11.44 -10.49 -9.78
CA ALA A 78 -11.32 -11.13 -8.48
C ALA A 78 -9.94 -11.78 -8.30
N VAL A 79 -9.36 -11.63 -7.11
CA VAL A 79 -8.05 -12.20 -6.77
C VAL A 79 -8.25 -13.48 -5.94
N GLY A 80 -7.65 -14.59 -6.39
CA GLY A 80 -7.68 -15.90 -5.73
C GLY A 80 -8.89 -16.76 -6.11
N GLU A 81 -10.05 -16.15 -6.33
CA GLU A 81 -11.32 -16.85 -6.58
C GLU A 81 -11.86 -16.57 -7.99
N LYS A 82 -12.46 -17.57 -8.62
CA LYS A 82 -13.06 -17.40 -9.96
C LYS A 82 -14.33 -16.59 -9.88
N VAL A 83 -14.54 -15.71 -10.85
CA VAL A 83 -15.76 -14.87 -10.90
C VAL A 83 -17.02 -15.73 -11.01
N GLU A 84 -16.96 -16.89 -11.65
CA GLU A 84 -18.04 -17.88 -11.68
C GLU A 84 -18.49 -18.33 -10.29
N ASP A 85 -17.54 -18.59 -9.39
CA ASP A 85 -17.83 -19.09 -8.04
C ASP A 85 -18.47 -17.99 -7.18
N LEU A 86 -18.02 -16.74 -7.37
CA LEU A 86 -18.66 -15.55 -6.78
C LEU A 86 -20.10 -15.41 -7.26
N LEU A 87 -20.36 -15.57 -8.57
CA LEU A 87 -21.69 -15.43 -9.15
C LEU A 87 -22.64 -16.57 -8.77
N ALA A 88 -22.12 -17.78 -8.53
CA ALA A 88 -22.91 -18.94 -8.14
C ALA A 88 -23.53 -18.79 -6.74
N ASN A 89 -22.84 -18.09 -5.83
CA ASN A 89 -23.35 -17.77 -4.49
C ASN A 89 -22.91 -16.35 -4.06
N PRO A 90 -23.50 -15.30 -4.63
CA PRO A 90 -22.99 -13.93 -4.50
C PRO A 90 -23.11 -13.36 -3.08
N GLU A 91 -24.02 -13.89 -2.28
CA GLU A 91 -24.27 -13.42 -0.91
C GLU A 91 -23.45 -14.19 0.15
N ASN A 92 -22.50 -15.04 -0.26
CA ASN A 92 -21.62 -15.73 0.68
C ASN A 92 -20.75 -14.73 1.45
N GLU A 93 -20.75 -14.81 2.78
CA GLU A 93 -19.98 -13.92 3.66
C GLU A 93 -18.46 -14.05 3.45
N GLN A 94 -17.97 -15.20 2.98
CA GLN A 94 -16.54 -15.40 2.72
C GLN A 94 -16.00 -14.43 1.66
N TRP A 95 -16.85 -13.94 0.74
CA TRP A 95 -16.49 -12.96 -0.28
C TRP A 95 -16.18 -11.56 0.30
N LEU A 96 -16.53 -11.28 1.56
CA LEU A 96 -16.10 -10.05 2.23
C LEU A 96 -14.58 -9.98 2.44
N SER A 97 -13.90 -11.13 2.40
CA SER A 97 -12.45 -11.25 2.63
C SER A 97 -11.62 -11.22 1.34
N ILE A 98 -12.25 -11.35 0.17
CA ILE A 98 -11.56 -11.37 -1.12
C ILE A 98 -11.46 -9.96 -1.71
N SER A 99 -10.42 -9.75 -2.52
CA SER A 99 -10.32 -8.53 -3.33
C SER A 99 -11.08 -8.74 -4.64
N ALA A 100 -12.27 -8.15 -4.75
CA ALA A 100 -13.08 -8.13 -5.96
C ALA A 100 -13.52 -6.69 -6.29
N GLU A 101 -13.42 -6.30 -7.56
CA GLU A 101 -13.72 -4.95 -8.01
C GLU A 101 -14.22 -4.89 -9.46
N LEU A 102 -14.83 -3.76 -9.81
CA LEU A 102 -15.10 -3.40 -11.21
C LEU A 102 -13.88 -2.66 -11.77
N CYS A 103 -13.12 -3.31 -12.66
CA CYS A 103 -11.87 -2.76 -13.16
C CYS A 103 -11.56 -3.18 -14.60
N GLY A 104 -10.76 -2.36 -15.28
CA GLY A 104 -10.19 -2.62 -16.59
C GLY A 104 -8.96 -3.54 -16.50
N THR A 105 -7.80 -3.08 -16.94
CA THR A 105 -6.59 -3.92 -17.02
C THR A 105 -6.05 -4.36 -15.66
N HIS A 106 -5.62 -5.62 -15.55
CA HIS A 106 -5.05 -6.18 -14.33
C HIS A 106 -3.97 -7.23 -14.67
N ILE A 107 -3.02 -7.46 -13.76
CA ILE A 107 -2.09 -8.61 -13.80
C ILE A 107 -2.87 -9.93 -13.75
N SER A 108 -2.29 -11.00 -14.31
CA SER A 108 -2.94 -12.32 -14.35
C SER A 108 -2.69 -13.14 -13.07
N ASN A 109 -1.63 -12.82 -12.33
CA ASN A 109 -1.27 -13.47 -11.08
C ASN A 109 -0.58 -12.51 -10.11
N THR A 110 -0.84 -12.62 -8.80
CA THR A 110 -0.26 -11.71 -7.79
C THR A 110 1.26 -11.73 -7.75
N ARG A 111 1.92 -12.80 -8.20
CA ARG A 111 3.39 -12.87 -8.30
C ARG A 111 3.99 -11.85 -9.24
N GLU A 112 3.22 -11.36 -10.23
CA GLU A 112 3.69 -10.33 -11.16
C GLU A 112 3.98 -9.00 -10.46
N ALA A 113 3.36 -8.76 -9.29
CA ALA A 113 3.70 -7.61 -8.45
C ALA A 113 5.11 -7.72 -7.84
N LYS A 114 5.71 -8.93 -7.81
CA LYS A 114 7.00 -9.31 -7.20
C LYS A 114 7.09 -9.08 -5.69
N ALA A 115 6.84 -7.86 -5.23
CA ALA A 115 6.85 -7.43 -3.84
C ALA A 115 5.96 -6.19 -3.68
N PHE A 116 5.66 -5.82 -2.43
CA PHE A 116 4.91 -4.64 -2.07
C PHE A 116 5.60 -3.89 -0.93
N ALA A 117 5.69 -2.56 -1.02
CA ALA A 117 6.16 -1.70 0.06
C ALA A 117 5.23 -0.51 0.26
N LEU A 118 4.79 -0.30 1.50
CA LEU A 118 3.95 0.85 1.89
C LEU A 118 4.86 2.03 2.23
N LEU A 119 4.82 3.09 1.42
CA LEU A 119 5.72 4.25 1.58
C LEU A 119 5.20 5.29 2.57
N SER A 120 3.90 5.55 2.56
CA SER A 120 3.29 6.53 3.45
C SER A 120 1.81 6.28 3.68
N GLU A 121 1.34 6.83 4.80
CA GLU A 121 -0.07 6.87 5.20
C GLU A 121 -0.36 8.29 5.70
N GLU A 122 -1.30 9.00 5.08
CA GLU A 122 -1.60 10.40 5.38
C GLU A 122 -3.09 10.73 5.33
N GLY A 123 -3.53 11.70 6.14
CA GLY A 123 -4.89 12.22 6.09
C GLY A 123 -5.05 13.24 4.96
N ILE A 124 -6.00 13.03 4.06
CA ILE A 124 -6.22 13.91 2.89
C ILE A 124 -7.51 14.74 2.98
N ALA A 125 -8.46 14.31 3.81
CA ALA A 125 -9.68 15.04 4.13
C ALA A 125 -10.26 14.53 5.46
N LYS A 126 -11.32 15.18 5.98
CA LYS A 126 -12.00 14.74 7.20
C LYS A 126 -12.51 13.29 7.04
N GLY A 127 -11.91 12.38 7.80
CA GLY A 127 -12.26 10.95 7.80
C GLY A 127 -11.76 10.17 6.58
N ILE A 128 -10.93 10.76 5.71
CA ILE A 128 -10.35 10.10 4.54
C ILE A 128 -8.82 10.12 4.65
N ARG A 129 -8.22 8.96 4.41
CA ARG A 129 -6.78 8.72 4.47
C ARG A 129 -6.30 8.09 3.16
N ARG A 130 -5.02 8.26 2.87
CA ARG A 130 -4.36 7.76 1.67
C ARG A 130 -3.16 6.92 2.06
N ILE A 131 -3.07 5.72 1.51
CA ILE A 131 -1.82 4.97 1.44
C ILE A 131 -1.15 5.26 0.10
N THR A 132 0.16 5.48 0.13
CA THR A 132 1.01 5.46 -1.07
C THR A 132 1.94 4.28 -0.97
N ASP A 133 2.01 3.49 -2.04
CA ASP A 133 2.76 2.25 -2.09
C ASP A 133 3.43 2.02 -3.45
N VAL A 134 4.34 1.06 -3.47
CA VAL A 134 5.09 0.65 -4.66
C VAL A 134 5.14 -0.87 -4.76
N THR A 135 5.25 -1.37 -5.98
CA THR A 135 5.43 -2.78 -6.31
C THR A 135 6.60 -2.96 -7.28
N THR A 136 6.92 -4.21 -7.62
CA THR A 136 7.95 -4.58 -8.61
C THR A 136 9.33 -4.00 -8.26
N ASP A 137 10.04 -3.45 -9.24
CA ASP A 137 11.43 -3.00 -9.07
C ASP A 137 11.54 -1.75 -8.19
N CYS A 138 10.46 -0.97 -8.06
CA CYS A 138 10.42 0.19 -7.18
C CYS A 138 10.52 -0.20 -5.69
N VAL A 139 10.09 -1.41 -5.31
CA VAL A 139 10.22 -1.91 -3.93
C VAL A 139 11.69 -2.10 -3.57
N PHE A 140 12.47 -2.72 -4.45
CA PHE A 140 13.89 -2.98 -4.19
C PHE A 140 14.68 -1.67 -4.08
N LYS A 141 14.38 -0.67 -4.93
CA LYS A 141 14.95 0.67 -4.82
C LYS A 141 14.62 1.36 -3.49
N ALA A 142 13.37 1.23 -3.03
CA ALA A 142 12.94 1.78 -1.75
C ALA A 142 13.64 1.09 -0.56
N LEU A 143 13.83 -0.22 -0.62
CA LEU A 143 14.53 -0.99 0.41
C LEU A 143 16.03 -0.70 0.44
N GLU A 144 16.68 -0.63 -0.71
CA GLU A 144 18.10 -0.26 -0.82
C GLU A 144 18.36 1.13 -0.23
N MET A 145 17.51 2.11 -0.56
CA MET A 145 17.59 3.45 0.03
C MET A 145 17.38 3.44 1.54
N ALA A 146 16.46 2.61 2.05
CA ALA A 146 16.25 2.46 3.49
C ALA A 146 17.52 1.92 4.18
N THR A 147 18.15 0.90 3.61
CA THR A 147 19.40 0.33 4.14
C THR A 147 20.54 1.34 4.14
N LEU A 148 20.69 2.14 3.09
CA LEU A 148 21.72 3.19 3.05
C LEU A 148 21.49 4.25 4.14
N LEU A 149 20.22 4.66 4.35
CA LEU A 149 19.88 5.61 5.41
C LEU A 149 20.08 5.02 6.81
N GLU A 150 19.74 3.74 7.03
CA GLU A 150 20.03 3.04 8.28
C GLU A 150 21.53 3.04 8.59
N GLN A 151 22.38 2.75 7.60
CA GLN A 151 23.83 2.75 7.75
C GLN A 151 24.38 4.15 8.10
N GLU A 152 23.91 5.19 7.42
CA GLU A 152 24.32 6.57 7.72
C GLU A 152 23.95 6.98 9.15
N VAL A 153 22.80 6.50 9.65
CA VAL A 153 22.35 6.76 11.02
C VAL A 153 23.21 6.00 12.04
N ASP A 154 23.52 4.73 11.77
CA ASP A 154 24.43 3.92 12.58
C ASP A 154 25.83 4.54 12.69
N GLU A 155 26.33 5.11 11.60
CA GLU A 155 27.62 5.80 11.56
C GLU A 155 27.59 7.10 12.36
N ALA A 156 26.52 7.90 12.20
CA ALA A 156 26.36 9.15 12.93
C ALA A 156 26.25 8.93 14.45
N ALA A 157 25.62 7.83 14.88
CA ALA A 157 25.46 7.48 16.29
C ALA A 157 26.77 7.08 16.99
N LYS A 158 27.81 6.69 16.25
CA LYS A 158 29.09 6.22 16.80
C LYS A 158 30.09 7.36 17.11
N ILE A 159 29.77 8.60 16.76
CA ILE A 159 30.70 9.73 16.87
C ILE A 159 30.58 10.40 18.25
N ASP A 160 31.45 10.02 19.17
CA ASP A 160 31.70 10.76 20.42
C ASP A 160 32.57 12.00 20.14
N GLY A 161 32.03 13.21 20.31
CA GLY A 161 32.70 14.45 19.89
C GLY A 161 32.84 15.53 20.98
N THR A 162 33.84 16.39 20.82
CA THR A 162 34.07 17.64 21.56
C THR A 162 33.01 18.72 21.22
N SER A 163 32.95 19.85 21.94
CA SER A 163 31.87 20.85 21.80
C SER A 163 31.65 21.41 20.38
N LEU A 164 32.69 21.54 19.55
CA LEU A 164 32.56 21.99 18.15
C LEU A 164 32.09 20.85 17.22
N GLU A 165 32.56 19.62 17.45
CA GLU A 165 32.11 18.43 16.73
C GLU A 165 30.63 18.13 17.03
N LYS A 166 30.18 18.39 18.27
CA LYS A 166 28.76 18.28 18.66
C LYS A 166 27.86 19.19 17.82
N VAL A 167 28.24 20.45 17.57
CA VAL A 167 27.42 21.38 16.76
C VAL A 167 27.36 20.94 15.29
N SER A 168 28.49 20.52 14.71
CA SER A 168 28.51 19.96 13.34
C SER A 168 27.69 18.67 13.24
N ASN A 169 27.75 17.82 14.26
CA ASN A 169 26.98 16.58 14.33
C ASN A 169 25.48 16.85 14.45
N LEU A 170 25.05 17.86 15.23
CA LEU A 170 23.64 18.27 15.29
C LEU A 170 23.12 18.75 13.93
N GLN A 171 23.92 19.50 13.15
CA GLN A 171 23.57 19.89 11.78
C GLN A 171 23.47 18.69 10.84
N LYS A 172 24.38 17.71 10.94
CA LYS A 172 24.30 16.46 10.18
C LYS A 172 23.07 15.64 10.55
N VAL A 173 22.79 15.47 11.83
CA VAL A 173 21.63 14.72 12.35
C VAL A 173 20.31 15.35 11.89
N SER A 174 20.20 16.69 11.96
CA SER A 174 19.01 17.39 11.46
C SER A 174 18.82 17.27 9.95
N SER A 175 19.92 17.33 9.17
CA SER A 175 19.88 17.07 7.73
C SER A 175 19.45 15.63 7.42
N LEU A 176 20.01 14.66 8.14
CA LEU A 176 19.68 13.24 8.00
C LEU A 176 18.21 12.96 8.33
N LYS A 177 17.69 13.56 9.39
CA LYS A 177 16.27 13.50 9.75
C LYS A 177 15.37 14.00 8.60
N SER A 178 15.71 15.14 8.01
CA SER A 178 14.96 15.69 6.85
C SER A 178 15.01 14.77 5.62
N ARG A 179 16.17 14.15 5.36
CA ARG A 179 16.32 13.14 4.30
C ARG A 179 15.45 11.91 4.56
N VAL A 180 15.49 11.36 5.77
CA VAL A 180 14.65 10.22 6.18
C VAL A 180 13.16 10.54 6.04
N ASP A 181 12.73 11.74 6.45
CA ASP A 181 11.34 12.16 6.36
C ASP A 181 10.84 12.22 4.92
N SER A 182 11.64 12.77 4.02
CA SER A 182 11.30 12.93 2.60
C SER A 182 11.57 11.69 1.73
N ALA A 183 12.36 10.73 2.21
CA ALA A 183 12.74 9.57 1.43
C ALA A 183 11.55 8.67 1.08
N PRO A 184 11.45 8.16 -0.17
CA PRO A 184 10.44 7.19 -0.59
C PRO A 184 10.81 5.76 -0.14
N ILE A 185 10.97 5.58 1.17
CA ILE A 185 11.27 4.29 1.82
C ILE A 185 10.02 3.75 2.53
N PRO A 186 9.96 2.45 2.88
CA PRO A 186 8.82 1.89 3.61
C PRO A 186 8.54 2.66 4.91
N ALA A 187 7.26 2.90 5.21
CA ALA A 187 6.83 3.70 6.34
C ALA A 187 7.27 3.10 7.68
N THR A 188 7.30 1.76 7.76
CA THR A 188 7.78 1.01 8.92
C THR A 188 9.27 1.24 9.14
N LYS A 189 10.09 1.08 8.10
CA LYS A 189 11.53 1.39 8.11
C LYS A 189 11.81 2.84 8.48
N LYS A 190 11.03 3.78 7.93
CA LYS A 190 11.11 5.19 8.29
C LYS A 190 10.83 5.43 9.78
N ALA A 191 9.84 4.74 10.35
CA ALA A 191 9.53 4.84 11.77
C ALA A 191 10.66 4.28 12.64
N ASP A 192 11.22 3.13 12.27
CA ASP A 192 12.34 2.50 12.99
C ASP A 192 13.58 3.43 12.98
N ILE A 193 13.94 3.98 11.82
CA ILE A 193 15.05 4.95 11.69
C ILE A 193 14.79 6.21 12.53
N ARG A 194 13.56 6.73 12.56
CA ARG A 194 13.22 7.91 13.36
C ARG A 194 13.42 7.69 14.85
N VAL A 195 13.12 6.50 15.35
CA VAL A 195 13.37 6.14 16.75
C VAL A 195 14.86 6.13 17.06
N GLN A 196 15.69 5.70 16.10
CA GLN A 196 17.14 5.66 16.27
C GLN A 196 17.80 7.04 16.24
N ILE A 197 17.24 7.99 15.48
CA ILE A 197 17.75 9.38 15.37
C ILE A 197 17.26 10.29 16.52
N ALA A 198 16.17 9.91 17.21
CA ALA A 198 15.52 10.73 18.23
C ALA A 198 16.36 10.88 19.51
#